data_AF-A0A843DP19-F1
#
_entry.id   AF-A0A843DP19-F1
#
_cell.length_a   1.000
_cell.length_b   1.000
_cell.length_c   1.000
_cell.angle_alpha   90.00
_cell.angle_beta   90.00
_cell.angle_gamma   90.00
#
_symmetry.space_group_name_H-M   'P 1'
#
loop_
_entity.id
_entity.type
_entity.pdbx_description
1 polymer ?
#
loop_
_entity_poly.entity_id
_entity_poly.type
_entity_poly.pdbx_seq_one_letter_code
_entity_poly.pdbx_strand_id
1 'polypeptide(L)' 'MIEINENTRLTDILDEYPWIKDELPKIDKKFKLLKTPIGKVMMRKVDVSEMSRRSGMSVDEIISMLNNLIKNH' A
#
# COMPACT_ATOMS: atom_id res chain seq x y z
N MET A 1 3.01 -15.47 3.84
CA MET A 1 2.02 -14.90 2.90
C MET A 1 0.82 -14.47 3.70
N ILE A 2 0.77 -13.19 4.06
CA ILE A 2 -0.44 -12.58 4.61
C ILE A 2 -1.56 -12.56 3.56
N GLU A 3 -2.78 -12.81 3.99
CA GLU A 3 -3.97 -12.56 3.18
C GLU A 3 -4.30 -11.06 3.25
N ILE A 4 -4.04 -10.35 2.16
CA ILE A 4 -4.31 -8.91 2.08
C ILE A 4 -5.81 -8.69 1.94
N ASN A 5 -6.39 -8.00 2.93
CA ASN A 5 -7.78 -7.57 2.97
C ASN A 5 -7.87 -6.06 3.29
N GLU A 6 -9.09 -5.52 3.30
CA GLU A 6 -9.38 -4.10 3.53
C GLU A 6 -8.80 -3.52 4.84
N ASN A 7 -8.68 -4.36 5.87
CA ASN A 7 -8.21 -4.00 7.22
C ASN A 7 -6.70 -4.25 7.40
N THR A 8 -6.04 -4.81 6.39
CA THR A 8 -4.60 -5.08 6.44
C THR A 8 -3.85 -3.76 6.43
N ARG A 9 -2.99 -3.54 7.43
CA ARG A 9 -2.24 -2.30 7.52
C ARG A 9 -1.12 -2.27 6.50
N LEU A 10 -0.86 -1.09 5.95
CA LEU A 10 0.26 -0.91 5.04
C LEU A 10 1.60 -1.24 5.72
N THR A 11 1.73 -1.01 7.03
CA THR A 11 2.93 -1.43 7.78
C THR A 11 3.15 -2.93 7.74
N ASP A 12 2.10 -3.73 7.92
CA ASP A 12 2.20 -5.18 7.99
C ASP A 12 2.66 -5.74 6.63
N ILE A 13 2.16 -5.13 5.55
CA ILE A 13 2.58 -5.44 4.18
C ILE A 13 4.05 -5.05 3.95
N LEU A 14 4.48 -3.89 4.44
CA LEU A 14 5.87 -3.42 4.29
C LEU A 14 6.86 -4.18 5.18
N ASP A 15 6.41 -4.74 6.29
CA ASP A 15 7.22 -5.58 7.16
C ASP A 15 7.50 -6.95 6.50
N GLU A 16 6.51 -7.53 5.81
CA GLU A 16 6.70 -8.78 5.04
C GLU A 16 7.40 -8.51 3.68
N TYR A 17 7.07 -7.40 3.02
CA TYR A 17 7.60 -7.04 1.69
C TYR A 17 8.17 -5.60 1.65
N PRO A 18 9.37 -5.36 2.22
CA PRO A 18 9.95 -4.02 2.34
C PRO A 18 10.20 -3.29 1.01
N TRP A 19 10.28 -4.03 -0.10
CA TRP A 19 10.48 -3.50 -1.45
C TRP A 19 9.22 -2.83 -2.03
N ILE A 20 8.01 -3.15 -1.52
CA ILE A 20 6.74 -2.55 -1.98
C ILE A 20 6.74 -1.03 -1.82
N LYS A 21 7.42 -0.50 -0.79
CA LYS A 21 7.55 0.95 -0.57
C LYS A 21 8.16 1.69 -1.77
N ASP A 22 9.00 1.00 -2.55
CA ASP A 22 9.69 1.56 -3.70
C ASP A 22 8.94 1.35 -5.01
N GLU A 23 8.07 0.34 -5.07
CA GLU A 23 7.19 0.06 -6.21
C GLU A 23 5.91 0.90 -6.20
N LEU A 24 5.26 1.11 -5.05
CA LEU A 24 4.01 1.89 -4.95
C LEU A 24 4.07 3.26 -5.66
N PRO A 25 5.13 4.08 -5.48
CA PRO A 25 5.23 5.40 -6.14
C PRO A 25 5.49 5.34 -7.65
N LYS A 26 5.87 4.18 -8.18
CA LYS A 26 6.01 3.95 -9.64
C LYS A 26 4.65 3.68 -10.28
N ILE A 27 3.71 3.11 -9.53
CA ILE A 27 2.35 2.80 -10.00
C ILE A 27 1.49 4.06 -10.02
N ASP A 28 1.45 4.80 -8.90
CA ASP A 28 0.72 6.06 -8.83
C ASP A 28 1.53 7.12 -8.08
N LYS A 29 1.56 8.33 -8.66
CA LYS A 29 2.23 9.50 -8.06
C LYS A 29 1.65 9.85 -6.68
N LYS A 30 0.39 9.52 -6.39
CA LYS A 30 -0.26 9.70 -5.08
C LYS A 30 0.47 8.94 -3.98
N PHE A 31 1.07 7.79 -4.28
CA PHE A 31 1.86 7.03 -3.32
C PHE A 31 3.25 7.64 -3.05
N LYS A 32 3.72 8.63 -3.82
CA LYS A 32 4.96 9.36 -3.50
C LYS A 32 4.88 10.07 -2.16
N LEU A 33 3.69 10.50 -1.77
CA LEU A 33 3.46 11.17 -0.49
C LEU A 33 3.80 10.27 0.71
N LEU A 34 3.71 8.94 0.55
CA LEU A 34 4.08 7.97 1.58
C LEU A 34 5.56 8.06 1.98
N LYS A 35 6.45 8.49 1.07
CA LYS A 35 7.89 8.63 1.34
C LYS A 35 8.26 9.88 2.14
N THR A 36 7.33 10.84 2.28
CA THR A 36 7.57 12.08 3.04
C THR A 36 7.53 11.83 4.56
N PRO A 37 8.13 12.70 5.41
CA PRO A 37 8.06 12.56 6.86
C PRO A 37 6.62 12.46 7.40
N ILE A 38 5.72 13.26 6.84
CA ILE A 38 4.28 13.22 7.16
C ILE A 38 3.68 11.89 6.69
N GLY A 39 3.99 11.48 5.45
CA GLY A 39 3.59 10.19 4.90
C GLY A 39 4.02 9.01 5.76
N LYS A 40 5.22 9.02 6.33
CA LYS A 40 5.72 7.96 7.23
C LYS A 40 4.89 7.83 8.51
N VAL A 41 4.53 8.94 9.13
CA VAL A 41 3.65 8.92 10.31
C VAL A 41 2.26 8.42 9.93
N MET A 42 1.78 8.84 8.75
CA MET A 42 0.49 8.45 8.22
C MET A 42 0.43 6.96 7.86
N MET A 43 1.49 6.39 7.27
CA MET A 43 1.60 4.97 6.89
C MET A 43 1.35 4.04 8.07
N ARG A 44 1.77 4.43 9.27
CA ARG A 44 1.54 3.64 10.50
C ARG A 44 0.07 3.55 10.91
N LYS A 45 -0.81 4.34 10.29
CA LYS A 45 -2.22 4.47 10.62
C LYS A 45 -3.15 4.12 9.47
N VAL A 46 -2.63 3.73 8.30
CA VAL A 46 -3.46 3.40 7.14
C VAL A 46 -3.54 1.88 6.95
N ASP A 47 -4.74 1.46 6.59
CA ASP A 47 -5.06 0.16 6.03
C ASP A 47 -5.39 0.31 4.54
N VAL A 48 -5.69 -0.81 3.88
CA VAL A 48 -6.06 -0.85 2.47
C VAL A 48 -7.33 -0.03 2.19
N SER A 49 -8.30 -0.01 3.11
CA SER A 49 -9.52 0.81 2.99
C SER A 49 -9.19 2.32 2.93
N GLU A 50 -8.33 2.79 3.82
CA GLU A 50 -7.90 4.18 3.85
C GLU A 50 -6.98 4.53 2.65
N MET A 51 -6.21 3.57 2.14
CA MET A 51 -5.47 3.72 0.89
C MET A 51 -6.43 3.95 -0.28
N SER A 52 -7.50 3.16 -0.37
CA SER A 52 -8.55 3.26 -1.39
C SER A 52 -9.21 4.66 -1.36
N ARG A 53 -9.63 5.11 -0.17
CA ARG A 53 -10.24 6.44 0.01
C ARG A 53 -9.35 7.60 -0.47
N ARG A 54 -8.03 7.45 -0.37
CA ARG A 54 -7.07 8.51 -0.70
C ARG A 54 -6.52 8.44 -2.12
N SER A 55 -6.35 7.23 -2.64
CA SER A 55 -5.96 7.04 -4.04
C SER A 55 -7.14 7.29 -4.97
N GLY A 56 -8.38 7.15 -4.48
CA GLY A 56 -9.59 7.14 -5.31
C GLY A 56 -9.75 5.85 -6.11
N MET A 57 -8.96 4.82 -5.81
CA MET A 57 -9.12 3.45 -6.33
C MET A 57 -10.03 2.66 -5.40
N SER A 58 -10.75 1.67 -5.92
CA SER A 58 -11.50 0.75 -5.06
C SER A 58 -10.56 -0.12 -4.21
N VAL A 59 -11.11 -0.66 -3.11
CA VAL A 59 -10.39 -1.61 -2.24
C VAL A 59 -9.90 -2.82 -3.05
N ASP A 60 -10.76 -3.39 -3.91
CA ASP A 60 -10.43 -4.56 -4.73
C ASP A 60 -9.31 -4.27 -5.72
N GLU A 61 -9.27 -3.07 -6.32
CA GLU A 61 -8.17 -2.66 -7.20
C GLU A 61 -6.85 -2.57 -6.43
N ILE A 62 -6.85 -2.02 -5.20
CA ILE A 62 -5.63 -1.97 -4.40
C ILE A 62 -5.17 -3.36 -3.98
N ILE A 63 -6.07 -4.22 -3.53
CA ILE A 63 -5.76 -5.61 -3.17
C ILE A 63 -5.19 -6.35 -4.38
N SER A 64 -5.83 -6.21 -5.54
CA SER A 64 -5.38 -6.86 -6.78
C SER A 64 -4.01 -6.34 -7.22
N MET A 65 -3.79 -5.04 -7.16
CA MET A 65 -2.50 -4.41 -7.47
C MET A 65 -1.40 -4.93 -6.54
N LEU A 66 -1.62 -4.96 -5.22
CA LEU A 66 -0.65 -5.43 -4.24
C LEU A 66 -0.33 -6.92 -4.45
N ASN A 67 -1.35 -7.75 -4.65
CA ASN A 67 -1.16 -9.16 -4.95
C ASN A 67 -0.39 -9.38 -6.26
N ASN A 68 -0.66 -8.58 -7.28
CA ASN A 68 0.04 -8.67 -8.56
C ASN A 68 1.51 -8.25 -8.44
N LEU A 69 1.82 -7.22 -7.65
CA LEU A 69 3.20 -6.85 -7.35
C LEU A 69 3.93 -8.00 -6.66
N ILE A 70 3.33 -8.57 -5.60
CA ILE A 70 3.94 -9.65 -4.82
C ILE A 70 4.16 -10.90 -5.66
N LYS A 71 3.23 -11.24 -6.56
CA LYS A 71 3.35 -12.41 -7.44
C LYS A 71 4.40 -12.25 -8.54
N ASN A 72 4.65 -11.02 -9.00
CA ASN A 72 5.56 -10.74 -10.12
C ASN A 72 6.98 -10.32 -9.67
N HIS A 73 7.26 -10.37 -8.37
CA HIS A 73 8.57 -10.09 -7.78
C HIS A 73 9.22 -11.40 -7.31
#